data_AF-A0A379XSI2-F1
#
_entry.id   AF-A0A379XSI2-F1
#
_cell.length_a   1.000
_cell.length_b   1.000
_cell.length_c   1.000
_cell.angle_alpha   90.00
_cell.angle_beta   90.00
_cell.angle_gamma   90.00
#
_symmetry.space_group_name_H-M   'P 1'
#
loop_
_entity.id
_entity.type
_entity.pdbx_description
1 polymer ?
#
loop_
_entity_poly.entity_id
_entity_poly.type
_entity_poly.pdbx_seq_one_letter_code
_entity_poly.pdbx_strand_id
1 'polypeptide(L)'
;MKKISLTKMIILGLILGMIAGVIINNTAATATAKIYAQEISIFTTIFLRLVKMIIAPLVISTLVVGIAKMGDAKTLGRIFSKTFFLFICASLLSIALGLVIVNLFQPGVGINFVPHDAGAVAAVKSEPFTLKVFISHAVPHQYRGCDGA
;
A
#
# COMPACT_ATOMS: atom_id res chain seq x y z
N MET A 1 21.17 -32.40 -3.94
CA MET A 1 20.30 -31.35 -4.51
C MET A 1 20.07 -30.27 -3.45
N LYS A 2 20.56 -29.04 -3.67
CA LYS A 2 20.56 -27.98 -2.64
C LYS A 2 19.22 -27.26 -2.66
N LYS A 3 18.37 -27.43 -1.63
CA LYS A 3 17.07 -26.73 -1.53
C LYS A 3 17.31 -25.21 -1.49
N ILE A 4 16.79 -24.51 -2.50
CA ILE A 4 16.79 -23.04 -2.53
C ILE A 4 15.78 -22.55 -1.49
N SER A 5 16.16 -21.57 -0.66
CA SER A 5 15.26 -20.96 0.32
C SER A 5 14.23 -20.05 -0.36
N LEU A 6 13.04 -19.90 0.22
CA LEU A 6 11.98 -19.06 -0.34
C LEU A 6 12.45 -17.62 -0.58
N THR A 7 13.27 -17.08 0.33
CA THR A 7 13.87 -15.75 0.19
C THR A 7 14.68 -15.61 -1.10
N LYS A 8 15.48 -16.63 -1.44
CA LYS A 8 16.27 -16.63 -2.69
C LYS A 8 15.38 -16.74 -3.92
N MET A 9 14.28 -17.49 -3.83
CA MET A 9 13.31 -17.61 -4.92
C MET A 9 12.59 -16.29 -5.22
N ILE A 10 12.20 -15.54 -4.19
CA ILE A 10 11.57 -14.21 -4.35
C ILE A 10 12.55 -13.21 -4.95
N ILE A 11 13.78 -13.16 -4.43
CA ILE A 11 14.82 -12.24 -4.94
C ILE A 11 15.14 -12.57 -6.40
N LEU A 12 15.30 -13.85 -6.73
CA LEU A 12 15.54 -14.28 -8.10
C LEU A 12 14.37 -13.93 -9.03
N GLY A 13 13.13 -14.11 -8.57
CA GLY A 13 11.93 -13.73 -9.33
C GLY A 13 11.83 -12.22 -9.59
N LEU A 14 12.19 -11.38 -8.61
CA LEU A 14 12.21 -9.93 -8.76
C LEU A 14 13.28 -9.48 -9.77
N ILE A 15 14.47 -10.05 -9.69
CA ILE A 15 15.57 -9.75 -10.63
C ILE A 15 15.20 -10.19 -12.05
N LEU A 16 14.70 -11.42 -12.21
CA LEU A 16 14.27 -11.93 -13.51
C LEU A 16 13.11 -11.11 -14.10
N GLY A 17 12.13 -10.74 -13.28
CA GLY A 17 11.00 -9.89 -13.71
C GLY A 17 11.45 -8.50 -14.16
N MET A 18 12.40 -7.89 -13.45
CA MET A 18 13.00 -6.61 -13.84
C MET A 18 13.74 -6.72 -15.18
N ILE A 19 14.60 -7.74 -15.34
CA ILE A 19 15.36 -7.97 -16.58
C ILE A 19 14.42 -8.21 -17.76
N ALA A 20 13.42 -9.08 -17.60
CA ALA A 20 12.42 -9.34 -18.63
C ALA A 20 11.65 -8.08 -19.02
N GLY A 21 11.26 -7.25 -18.04
CA GLY A 21 10.58 -5.97 -18.27
C GLY A 21 11.41 -4.99 -19.09
N VAL A 22 12.72 -4.87 -18.79
CA VAL A 22 13.64 -3.99 -19.54
C VAL A 22 13.87 -4.48 -20.97
N ILE A 23 14.05 -5.79 -21.17
CA ILE A 23 14.25 -6.37 -22.51
C ILE A 23 13.02 -6.13 -23.40
N ILE A 24 11.82 -6.38 -22.88
CA ILE A 24 10.57 -6.15 -23.62
C ILE A 24 10.40 -4.66 -23.97
N ASN A 25 10.75 -3.75 -23.06
CA ASN A 25 10.69 -2.31 -23.30
C ASN A 25 11.70 -1.82 -24.36
N ASN A 26 12.89 -2.41 -24.44
CA ASN A 26 13.93 -2.01 -25.38
C ASN A 26 13.75 -2.61 -26.79
N THR A 27 13.13 -3.79 -26.91
CA THR A 27 13.09 -4.56 -28.16
C THR A 27 11.76 -4.41 -28.93
N ALA A 28 10.68 -3.95 -28.29
CA ALA A 28 9.34 -3.88 -28.89
C ALA A 28 8.90 -2.44 -29.20
N ALA A 29 8.27 -2.24 -30.38
CA ALA A 29 7.61 -0.98 -30.73
C ALA A 29 6.52 -0.61 -29.70
N THR A 30 6.31 0.69 -29.48
CA THR A 30 5.47 1.28 -28.42
C THR A 30 4.03 0.74 -28.36
N ALA A 31 3.52 0.20 -29.47
CA ALA A 31 2.20 -0.43 -29.56
C ALA A 31 2.16 -1.85 -28.97
N THR A 32 3.18 -2.67 -29.23
CA THR A 32 3.23 -4.06 -28.76
C THR A 32 3.60 -4.14 -27.28
N ALA A 33 4.44 -3.22 -26.80
CA ALA A 33 4.78 -3.10 -25.37
C ALA A 33 3.54 -2.85 -24.48
N LYS A 34 2.53 -2.12 -24.98
CA LYS A 34 1.26 -1.90 -24.25
C LYS A 34 0.42 -3.17 -24.14
N ILE A 35 0.38 -4.00 -25.17
CA ILE A 35 -0.34 -5.28 -25.15
C ILE A 35 0.29 -6.22 -24.10
N TYR A 36 1.62 -6.37 -24.11
CA TYR A 36 2.32 -7.17 -23.10
C TYR A 36 2.14 -6.64 -21.67
N ALA A 37 2.10 -5.31 -21.49
CA ALA A 37 1.85 -4.71 -20.18
C ALA A 37 0.43 -5.01 -19.67
N GLN A 38 -0.58 -5.03 -20.54
CA GLN A 38 -1.96 -5.33 -20.16
C GLN A 38 -2.11 -6.80 -19.73
N GLU A 39 -1.49 -7.73 -20.47
CA GLU A 39 -1.49 -9.16 -20.13
C GLU A 39 -0.72 -9.47 -18.85
N ILE A 40 0.36 -8.74 -18.54
CA ILE A 40 1.09 -8.92 -17.27
C ILE A 40 0.33 -8.26 -16.09
N SER A 41 -0.41 -7.18 -16.36
CA SER A 41 -1.20 -6.47 -15.35
C SER A 41 -2.31 -7.34 -14.74
N ILE A 42 -2.89 -8.28 -15.50
CA ILE A 42 -3.92 -9.18 -14.96
C ILE A 42 -3.37 -10.05 -13.81
N PHE A 43 -2.14 -10.55 -13.95
CA PHE A 43 -1.49 -11.37 -12.94
C PHE A 43 -1.23 -10.55 -11.66
N THR A 44 -0.74 -9.31 -11.82
CA THR A 44 -0.52 -8.39 -10.71
C THR A 44 -1.84 -8.03 -10.02
N THR A 45 -2.90 -7.78 -10.78
CA THR A 45 -4.23 -7.46 -10.26
C THR A 45 -4.82 -8.62 -9.46
N ILE A 46 -4.73 -9.85 -9.97
CA ILE A 46 -5.17 -11.05 -9.26
C ILE A 46 -4.36 -11.24 -7.97
N PHE A 47 -3.04 -11.14 -8.04
CA PHE A 47 -2.17 -11.28 -6.87
C PHE A 47 -2.52 -10.25 -5.77
N LEU A 48 -2.66 -8.98 -6.13
CA LEU A 48 -3.05 -7.94 -5.18
C LEU A 48 -4.45 -8.14 -4.61
N ARG A 49 -5.40 -8.65 -5.41
CA ARG A 49 -6.76 -8.99 -4.92
C ARG A 49 -6.72 -10.13 -3.91
N LEU A 50 -5.91 -11.16 -4.15
CA LEU A 50 -5.72 -12.28 -3.21
C LEU A 50 -5.11 -11.79 -1.88
N VAL A 51 -4.08 -10.95 -1.94
CA VAL A 51 -3.46 -10.37 -0.74
C VAL A 51 -4.45 -9.51 0.04
N LYS A 52 -5.20 -8.63 -0.64
CA LYS A 52 -6.22 -7.77 0.02
C LYS A 52 -7.35 -8.57 0.68
N MET A 53 -7.77 -9.69 0.07
CA MET A 53 -8.79 -10.59 0.63
C MET A 53 -8.35 -11.22 1.96
N ILE A 54 -7.05 -11.47 2.14
CA ILE A 54 -6.49 -12.06 3.36
C ILE A 54 -6.22 -11.00 4.43
N ILE A 55 -5.73 -9.80 4.04
CA ILE A 55 -5.34 -8.76 5.01
C ILE A 55 -6.53 -8.30 5.86
N ALA A 56 -7.68 -8.04 5.25
CA ALA A 56 -8.84 -7.52 5.97
C ALA A 56 -9.31 -8.41 7.16
N PRO A 57 -9.60 -9.71 6.97
CA PRO A 57 -10.01 -10.58 8.09
C PRO A 57 -8.86 -10.87 9.07
N LEU A 58 -7.61 -10.93 8.60
CA LEU A 58 -6.45 -11.20 9.44
C LEU A 58 -6.20 -10.07 10.44
N VAL A 59 -6.30 -8.81 10.01
CA VAL A 59 -6.08 -7.65 10.88
C VAL A 59 -7.15 -7.58 11.98
N ILE A 60 -8.43 -7.77 11.65
CA ILE A 60 -9.50 -7.74 12.67
C ILE A 60 -9.31 -8.87 13.69
N SER A 61 -9.04 -10.10 13.22
CA SER A 61 -8.85 -11.25 14.10
C SER A 61 -7.64 -11.08 15.03
N THR A 62 -6.53 -10.55 14.50
CA THR A 62 -5.32 -10.31 15.30
C THR A 62 -5.51 -9.20 16.33
N LEU A 63 -6.26 -8.14 16.00
CA LEU A 63 -6.62 -7.08 16.95
C LEU A 63 -7.52 -7.62 18.07
N VAL A 64 -8.56 -8.40 17.74
CA VAL A 64 -9.48 -8.99 18.73
C VAL A 64 -8.73 -9.93 19.68
N VAL A 65 -7.95 -10.88 19.14
CA VAL A 65 -7.16 -11.82 19.96
C VAL A 65 -6.10 -11.07 20.78
N GLY A 66 -5.50 -10.01 20.23
CA GLY A 66 -4.53 -9.17 20.93
C GLY A 66 -5.14 -8.47 22.15
N ILE A 67 -6.32 -7.87 22.00
CA ILE A 67 -7.02 -7.18 23.10
C ILE A 67 -7.53 -8.19 24.14
N ALA A 68 -8.06 -9.33 23.69
CA ALA A 68 -8.60 -10.37 24.57
C ALA A 68 -7.56 -10.95 25.55
N LYS A 69 -6.29 -11.06 25.13
CA LYS A 69 -5.21 -11.59 25.98
C LYS A 69 -4.78 -10.64 27.10
N MET A 70 -5.07 -9.35 26.99
CA MET A 70 -4.61 -8.35 27.96
C MET A 70 -5.46 -8.32 29.23
N GLY A 71 -6.74 -8.70 29.13
CA GLY A 71 -7.71 -8.83 30.25
C GLY A 71 -8.08 -7.52 30.97
N ASP A 72 -7.14 -6.58 31.09
CA ASP A 72 -7.27 -5.31 31.79
C ASP A 72 -7.19 -4.12 30.83
N ALA A 73 -8.33 -3.44 30.68
CA ALA A 73 -8.47 -2.24 29.85
C ALA A 73 -7.58 -1.08 30.31
N LYS A 74 -7.28 -0.98 31.61
CA LYS A 74 -6.47 0.13 32.17
C LYS A 74 -5.01 -0.02 31.77
N THR A 75 -4.49 -1.24 31.82
CA THR A 75 -3.14 -1.57 31.37
C THR A 75 -3.00 -1.42 29.85
N LEU A 76 -4.03 -1.84 29.09
CA LEU A 76 -4.08 -1.66 27.63
C LEU A 76 -4.01 -0.18 27.23
N GLY A 77 -4.79 0.69 27.87
CA GLY A 77 -4.80 2.14 27.59
C GLY A 77 -3.44 2.80 27.85
N ARG A 78 -2.73 2.40 28.92
CA ARG A 78 -1.40 2.95 29.23
C ARG A 78 -0.34 2.56 28.20
N ILE A 79 -0.41 1.33 27.69
CA ILE A 79 0.51 0.84 26.66
C ILE A 79 0.18 1.45 25.31
N PHE A 80 -1.11 1.49 24.94
CA PHE A 80 -1.58 2.13 23.72
C PHE A 80 -1.15 3.59 23.66
N SER A 81 -1.30 4.36 24.75
CA SER A 81 -0.89 5.77 24.80
C SER A 81 0.61 5.97 24.55
N LYS A 82 1.47 5.15 25.17
CA LYS A 82 2.92 5.21 24.93
C LYS A 82 3.29 4.86 23.49
N THR A 83 2.70 3.80 22.96
CA THR A 83 2.96 3.35 21.59
C THR A 83 2.41 4.33 20.56
N PHE A 84 1.23 4.91 20.79
CA PHE A 84 0.61 5.90 19.92
C PHE A 84 1.44 7.18 19.85
N PHE A 85 1.93 7.67 21.01
CA PHE A 85 2.83 8.80 21.06
C PHE A 85 4.13 8.52 20.29
N LEU A 86 4.75 7.35 20.51
CA LEU A 86 5.96 6.93 19.79
C LEU A 86 5.69 6.83 18.28
N PHE A 87 4.55 6.28 17.87
CA PHE A 87 4.17 6.14 16.46
C PHE A 87 4.01 7.50 15.77
N ILE A 88 3.39 8.49 16.43
CA ILE A 88 3.27 9.84 15.88
C ILE A 88 4.65 10.48 15.73
N CYS A 89 5.48 10.46 16.78
CA CYS A 89 6.83 11.02 16.73
C CYS A 89 7.69 10.34 15.64
N ALA A 90 7.64 9.01 15.56
CA ALA A 90 8.38 8.24 14.57
C ALA A 90 7.88 8.50 13.14
N SER A 91 6.56 8.64 12.95
CA SER A 91 5.97 8.95 11.64
C SER A 91 6.35 10.35 11.17
N LEU A 92 6.29 11.36 12.05
CA LEU A 92 6.72 12.72 11.74
C LEU A 92 8.22 12.76 11.39
N LEU A 93 9.05 12.06 12.16
CA LEU A 93 10.48 11.96 11.88
C LEU A 93 10.76 11.25 10.55
N SER A 94 10.04 10.16 10.25
CA SER A 94 10.13 9.41 9.00
C SER A 94 9.76 10.28 7.78
N ILE A 95 8.65 11.01 7.86
CA ILE A 95 8.20 11.90 6.78
C ILE A 95 9.16 13.08 6.60
N ALA A 96 9.64 13.68 7.70
CA ALA A 96 10.60 14.78 7.64
C ALA A 96 11.92 14.35 6.99
N LEU A 97 12.49 13.21 7.40
CA LEU A 97 13.70 12.66 6.78
C LEU A 97 13.45 12.28 5.31
N GLY A 98 12.31 11.68 4.99
CA GLY A 98 11.91 11.39 3.62
C GLY A 98 11.86 12.64 2.75
N LEU A 99 11.29 13.73 3.24
CA LEU A 99 11.21 15.01 2.53
C LEU A 99 12.60 15.60 2.29
N VAL A 100 13.49 15.57 3.29
CA VAL A 100 14.86 16.06 3.18
C VAL A 100 15.64 15.27 2.12
N ILE A 101 15.58 13.94 2.17
CA ILE A 101 16.29 13.06 1.22
C ILE A 101 15.73 13.26 -0.20
N VAL A 102 14.41 13.29 -0.37
CA VAL A 102 13.79 13.48 -1.70
C VAL A 102 14.12 14.86 -2.27
N ASN A 103 14.16 15.91 -1.44
CA ASN A 103 14.51 17.25 -1.89
C ASN A 103 15.99 17.37 -2.30
N LEU A 104 16.90 16.65 -1.61
CA LEU A 104 18.33 16.63 -1.90
C LEU A 104 18.69 15.79 -3.13
N PHE A 105 18.18 14.55 -3.19
CA PHE A 105 18.51 13.61 -4.28
C PHE A 105 17.65 13.82 -5.52
N GLN A 106 16.56 14.58 -5.41
CA GLN A 106 15.57 14.85 -6.45
C GLN A 106 15.28 13.61 -7.32
N PRO A 107 14.93 12.46 -6.72
CA PRO A 107 14.71 11.24 -7.47
C PRO A 107 13.49 11.46 -8.39
N GLY A 108 13.73 11.43 -9.71
CA GLY A 108 12.67 11.63 -10.71
C GLY A 108 12.93 12.76 -11.72
N VAL A 109 14.00 13.55 -11.56
CA VAL A 109 14.43 14.47 -12.62
C VAL A 109 14.75 13.67 -13.89
N GLY A 110 13.94 13.84 -14.94
CA GLY A 110 14.07 13.11 -16.21
C GLY A 110 13.14 11.91 -16.41
N ILE A 111 12.27 11.56 -15.44
CA ILE A 111 11.22 10.54 -15.65
C ILE A 111 9.98 11.21 -16.23
N ASN A 112 9.70 10.98 -17.52
CA ASN A 112 8.43 11.37 -18.14
C ASN A 112 7.33 10.42 -17.68
N PHE A 113 6.66 10.77 -16.57
CA PHE A 113 5.41 10.12 -16.20
C PHE A 113 4.36 10.51 -17.24
N VAL A 114 4.04 9.62 -18.17
CA VAL A 114 2.78 9.70 -18.91
C VAL A 114 1.69 9.38 -17.87
N PRO A 115 0.90 10.38 -17.41
CA PRO A 115 -0.09 10.13 -16.38
C PRO A 115 -1.16 9.24 -17.00
N HIS A 116 -1.26 8.00 -16.52
CA HIS A 116 -2.51 7.26 -16.66
C HIS A 116 -3.51 8.00 -15.75
N ASP A 117 -4.42 8.75 -16.37
CA ASP A 117 -5.47 9.55 -15.74
C ASP A 117 -5.00 10.81 -14.98
N ALA A 118 -4.56 11.82 -15.73
CA ALA A 118 -4.38 13.20 -15.23
C ALA A 118 -5.68 13.82 -14.63
N GLY A 119 -6.85 13.20 -14.83
CA GLY A 119 -8.11 13.57 -14.19
C GLY A 119 -8.32 12.97 -12.79
N ALA A 120 -7.64 11.89 -12.43
CA ALA A 120 -7.86 11.20 -11.15
C ALA A 120 -7.17 11.88 -9.95
N VAL A 121 -6.10 12.63 -10.20
CA VAL A 121 -5.38 13.40 -9.17
C VAL A 121 -6.03 14.76 -8.88
N ALA A 122 -6.66 15.38 -9.88
CA ALA A 122 -7.46 16.60 -9.69
C ALA A 122 -8.83 16.30 -9.05
N ALA A 123 -9.32 15.07 -9.19
CA ALA A 123 -10.53 14.56 -8.54
C ALA A 123 -10.30 14.01 -7.13
N VAL A 124 -9.08 14.14 -6.57
CA VAL A 124 -8.90 14.10 -5.11
C VAL A 124 -9.49 15.40 -4.57
N LYS A 125 -10.82 15.44 -4.50
CA LYS A 125 -11.55 16.40 -3.67
C LYS A 125 -10.90 16.30 -2.30
N SER A 126 -10.11 17.32 -1.96
CA SER A 126 -9.67 17.54 -0.60
C SER A 126 -10.93 17.87 0.18
N GLU A 127 -11.63 16.83 0.65
CA GLU A 127 -12.65 17.03 1.67
C GLU A 127 -11.95 17.77 2.82
N PRO A 128 -12.51 18.90 3.28
CA PRO A 128 -11.89 19.62 4.38
C PRO A 128 -11.78 18.64 5.53
N PHE A 129 -10.57 18.46 6.08
CA PHE A 129 -10.30 17.71 7.30
C PHE A 129 -11.12 18.33 8.44
N THR A 130 -12.41 18.01 8.50
CA THR A 130 -13.32 18.46 9.53
C THR A 130 -13.58 17.28 10.43
N LEU A 131 -13.47 17.50 11.74
CA LEU A 131 -13.63 16.47 12.75
C LEU A 131 -14.99 15.75 12.61
N LYS A 132 -16.00 16.44 12.07
CA LYS A 132 -17.31 15.87 11.76
C LYS A 132 -17.23 14.74 10.71
N VAL A 133 -16.48 14.93 9.63
CA VAL A 133 -16.29 13.93 8.56
C VAL A 133 -15.38 12.79 9.01
N PHE A 134 -14.37 13.07 9.84
CA PHE A 134 -13.52 12.03 10.43
C PHE A 134 -14.32 11.12 11.39
N ILE A 135 -15.16 11.71 12.25
CA ILE A 135 -16.01 10.93 13.18
C ILE A 135 -17.04 10.10 12.42
N SER A 136 -17.65 10.66 11.36
CA SER A 136 -18.58 9.92 10.51
C SER A 136 -17.93 8.72 9.80
N HIS A 137 -16.65 8.79 9.43
CA HIS A 137 -15.95 7.64 8.82
C HIS A 137 -15.29 6.69 9.84
N ALA A 138 -15.04 7.14 11.07
CA ALA A 138 -14.48 6.31 12.14
C ALA A 138 -15.44 5.19 12.56
N VAL A 139 -16.74 5.41 12.43
CA VAL A 139 -17.76 4.38 12.60
C VAL A 139 -18.13 3.84 11.22
N PRO A 140 -17.81 2.58 10.88
CA PRO A 140 -18.21 2.01 9.61
C PRO A 140 -19.74 1.97 9.53
N HIS A 141 -20.31 2.63 8.52
CA HIS A 141 -21.76 2.75 8.34
C HIS A 141 -22.43 1.51 7.72
N GLN A 142 -21.68 0.46 7.37
CA GLN A 142 -22.22 -0.67 6.63
C GLN A 142 -21.93 -2.02 7.29
N TYR A 143 -22.91 -2.50 8.05
CA TYR A 143 -23.19 -3.93 8.31
C TYR A 143 -24.42 -4.43 7.52
N ARG A 144 -24.93 -3.65 6.56
CA ARG A 144 -25.89 -4.12 5.56
C ARG A 144 -25.38 -3.74 4.17
N GLY A 145 -25.27 -4.75 3.31
CA GLY A 145 -25.28 -4.54 1.86
C GLY A 145 -26.66 -4.03 1.43
N CYS A 146 -26.69 -3.43 0.24
CA CYS A 146 -27.78 -2.66 -0.38
C CYS A 146 -27.73 -1.17 -0.07
N ASP A 147 -27.06 -0.44 -0.96
CA ASP A 147 -27.42 0.87 -1.54
C ASP A 147 -26.29 1.12 -2.58
N GLY A 148 -26.46 1.00 -3.90
CA GLY A 148 -27.67 1.18 -4.68
C GLY A 148 -27.80 2.59 -5.25
N ALA A 149 -26.70 3.31 -5.52
CA ALA A 149 -26.56 4.36 -6.54
C ALA A 149 -25.11 4.88 -6.56
#